data_AF-A0A1D2M282-F1
#
_entry.id   AF-A0A1D2M282-F1
#
_cell.length_a   1.000
_cell.length_b   1.000
_cell.length_c   1.000
_cell.angle_alpha   90.00
_cell.angle_beta   90.00
_cell.angle_gamma   90.00
#
_symmetry.space_group_name_H-M   'P 1'
#
loop_
_entity.id
_entity.type
_entity.pdbx_description
1 polymer ?
#
loop_
_entity_poly.entity_id
_entity_poly.type
_entity_poly.pdbx_seq_one_letter_code
_entity_poly.pdbx_strand_id
1 'polypeptide(L)' 'MLVPTETTRHPSMMPIQCQICQKTLSRAANLQRHYETVHQNSKPYKCRRCPSSFGQRAHLDKHAKTHITKK' A
#
# COMPACT_ATOMS: atom_id res chain seq x y z
N MET A 1 -5.75 -18.33 41.18
CA MET A 1 -5.73 -18.55 39.72
C MET A 1 -5.58 -17.19 39.07
N LEU A 2 -4.36 -16.80 38.71
CA LEU A 2 -4.05 -15.49 38.11
C LEU A 2 -3.18 -15.70 36.88
N VAL A 3 -3.77 -15.48 35.70
CA VAL A 3 -3.09 -14.76 34.61
C VAL A 3 -4.15 -13.87 33.96
N PRO A 4 -4.14 -12.56 34.17
CA PRO A 4 -4.79 -11.65 33.24
C PRO A 4 -3.88 -11.58 32.02
N THR A 5 -4.18 -12.36 30.97
CA THR A 5 -3.61 -12.08 29.66
C THR A 5 -4.34 -10.84 29.16
N GLU A 6 -3.73 -9.69 29.39
CA GLU A 6 -3.98 -8.48 28.65
C GLU A 6 -3.73 -8.78 27.16
N THR A 7 -4.72 -9.36 26.49
CA THR A 7 -4.73 -9.40 25.03
C THR A 7 -5.07 -7.98 24.62
N THR A 8 -4.00 -7.20 24.46
CA THR A 8 -3.85 -6.02 23.62
C THR A 8 -5.16 -5.69 22.95
N ARG A 9 -5.82 -4.65 23.45
CA ARG A 9 -6.93 -3.98 22.79
C ARG A 9 -6.39 -3.52 21.44
N HIS A 10 -6.42 -4.40 20.44
CA HIS A 10 -6.21 -4.03 19.07
C HIS A 10 -7.22 -2.92 18.82
N PRO A 11 -6.79 -1.71 18.44
CA PRO A 11 -7.74 -0.65 18.13
C PRO A 11 -8.74 -1.26 17.17
N SER A 12 -10.03 -1.13 17.51
CA SER A 12 -11.16 -1.55 16.69
C SER A 12 -11.17 -0.71 15.42
N MET A 13 -10.17 -0.94 14.57
CA MET A 13 -10.12 -0.45 13.22
C MET A 13 -11.18 -1.26 12.52
N MET A 14 -12.33 -0.65 12.27
CA MET A 14 -13.33 -1.25 11.40
C MET A 14 -12.61 -1.73 10.12
N PRO A 15 -12.72 -3.02 9.76
CA PRO A 15 -12.06 -3.53 8.57
C PRO A 15 -12.56 -2.74 7.36
N ILE A 16 -11.65 -2.02 6.69
CA ILE A 16 -12.01 -1.23 5.52
C ILE A 16 -11.89 -2.14 4.31
N GLN A 17 -13.05 -2.58 3.81
CA GLN A 17 -13.17 -3.61 2.78
C GLN A 17 -13.40 -2.99 1.39
N CYS A 18 -12.64 -3.45 0.41
CA CYS A 18 -12.88 -3.10 -0.98
C CYS A 18 -14.18 -3.73 -1.47
N GLN A 19 -15.12 -2.92 -1.95
CA GLN A 19 -16.42 -3.41 -2.41
C GLN A 19 -16.36 -4.23 -3.71
N ILE A 20 -15.23 -4.17 -4.45
CA ILE A 20 -15.09 -4.85 -5.74
C ILE A 20 -14.48 -6.25 -5.57
N CYS A 21 -13.40 -6.37 -4.80
CA CYS A 21 -12.69 -7.65 -4.61
C CYS A 21 -12.74 -8.18 -3.18
N GLN A 22 -13.50 -7.53 -2.29
CA GLN A 22 -13.66 -7.89 -0.87
C GLN A 22 -12.35 -7.97 -0.08
N LYS A 23 -11.29 -7.32 -0.57
CA LYS A 23 -10.01 -7.24 0.14
C LYS A 23 -10.10 -6.31 1.34
N THR A 24 -9.74 -6.82 2.51
CA THR A 24 -9.70 -6.06 3.76
C THR A 24 -8.38 -5.33 3.95
N LEU A 25 -8.46 -4.05 4.31
CA LEU A 25 -7.31 -3.18 4.54
C LEU A 25 -7.48 -2.44 5.87
N SER A 26 -6.37 -2.17 6.55
CA SER A 26 -6.37 -1.58 7.88
C SER A 26 -6.57 -0.04 7.89
N ARG A 27 -6.51 0.62 6.73
CA ARG A 27 -6.54 2.09 6.61
C ARG A 27 -7.25 2.54 5.34
N ALA A 28 -8.01 3.63 5.40
CA ALA A 28 -8.74 4.18 4.25
C ALA A 28 -7.80 4.58 3.10
N ALA A 29 -6.65 5.20 3.41
CA ALA A 29 -5.64 5.54 2.42
C ALA A 29 -5.07 4.31 1.68
N ASN A 30 -5.01 3.16 2.37
CA ASN A 30 -4.61 1.90 1.72
C ASN A 30 -5.70 1.39 0.77
N LEU A 31 -6.98 1.55 1.15
CA LEU A 31 -8.10 1.18 0.29
C LEU A 31 -8.16 2.05 -0.98
N GLN A 32 -8.06 3.37 -0.83
CA GLN A 32 -8.05 4.30 -1.96
C GLN A 32 -6.95 3.93 -2.95
N ARG A 33 -5.72 3.78 -2.45
CA ARG A 33 -4.58 3.38 -3.27
C ARG A 33 -4.77 1.99 -3.91
N HIS A 34 -5.30 1.03 -3.16
CA HIS A 34 -5.59 -0.29 -3.70
C HIS A 34 -6.56 -0.19 -4.89
N TYR A 35 -7.62 0.59 -4.74
CA TYR A 35 -8.58 0.83 -5.82
C TYR A 35 -7.93 1.46 -7.05
N GLU A 36 -7.18 2.55 -6.87
CA GLU A 36 -6.47 3.23 -7.98
C GLU A 36 -5.50 2.28 -8.70
N THR A 37 -4.72 1.49 -7.96
CA THR A 37 -3.63 0.69 -8.53
C THR A 37 -4.05 -0.66 -9.07
N VAL A 38 -5.08 -1.30 -8.48
CA VAL A 38 -5.51 -2.66 -8.84
C VAL A 38 -6.73 -2.64 -9.74
N HIS A 39 -7.68 -1.73 -9.51
CA HIS A 39 -8.92 -1.69 -10.28
C HIS A 39 -8.87 -0.66 -11.41
N GLN A 40 -8.31 0.52 -11.17
CA GLN A 40 -8.16 1.53 -12.23
C GLN A 40 -6.86 1.39 -13.04
N ASN A 41 -5.94 0.50 -12.61
CA ASN A 41 -4.59 0.38 -13.19
C ASN A 41 -3.83 1.72 -13.24
N SER A 42 -4.22 2.67 -12.39
CA SER A 42 -3.61 4.00 -12.31
C SER A 42 -2.30 3.91 -11.55
N LYS A 43 -1.23 4.40 -12.18
CA LYS A 43 0.12 4.44 -11.60
C LYS A 43 0.62 5.87 -11.61
N PRO A 44 0.25 6.69 -10.61
CA PRO A 44 0.54 8.13 -10.62
C PRO A 44 2.03 8.43 -10.49
N TYR A 45 2.83 7.50 -9.96
CA TYR A 45 4.26 7.71 -9.71
C TYR A 45 5.10 7.27 -10.91
N LYS A 46 5.34 8.19 -11.84
CA LYS A 46 6.15 7.95 -13.04
C LYS A 46 7.63 8.16 -12.79
N CYS A 47 8.47 7.30 -13.35
CA CYS A 47 9.91 7.53 -13.40
C CYS A 47 10.23 8.58 -14.46
N ARG A 48 11.17 9.49 -14.16
CA ARG A 48 11.60 10.53 -15.12
C ARG A 48 12.69 10.05 -16.09
N ARG A 49 13.33 8.92 -15.80
CA ARG A 49 14.46 8.39 -16.60
C ARG A 49 14.06 7.23 -17.52
N CYS A 50 12.88 6.65 -17.35
CA CYS A 50 12.39 5.52 -18.12
C CYS A 50 10.85 5.48 -18.12
N PRO A 51 10.20 4.71 -19.01
CA PRO A 51 8.73 4.65 -19.09
C PRO A 51 8.05 3.92 -17.92
N SER A 52 8.81 3.45 -16.92
CA SER A 52 8.27 2.73 -15.77
C SER A 52 7.41 3.65 -14.89
N SER A 53 6.23 3.15 -14.52
CA SER A 53 5.29 3.83 -13.61
C SER A 53 4.91 2.90 -12.46
N PHE A 54 4.68 3.48 -11.28
CA PHE A 54 4.44 2.75 -10.03
C PHE A 54 3.16 3.24 -9.36
N GLY A 55 2.48 2.32 -8.67
CA GLY A 55 1.33 2.64 -7.83
C GLY A 55 1.68 3.23 -6.46
N GLN A 56 2.97 3.25 -6.10
CA GLN A 56 3.46 3.68 -4.80
C GLN A 56 4.75 4.49 -4.91
N ARG A 57 4.85 5.57 -4.13
CA ARG A 57 6.06 6.41 -4.06
C ARG A 57 7.28 5.61 -3.59
N ALA A 58 7.12 4.76 -2.58
CA ALA A 58 8.22 3.93 -2.06
C ALA A 58 8.80 2.99 -3.13
N HIS A 59 7.96 2.45 -4.02
CA HIS A 59 8.41 1.62 -5.14
C HIS A 59 9.16 2.45 -6.19
N LEU A 60 8.68 3.66 -6.50
CA LEU A 60 9.41 4.58 -7.37
C LEU A 60 10.77 4.97 -6.78
N ASP A 61 10.85 5.24 -5.47
CA ASP A 61 12.11 5.58 -4.80
C ASP A 61 13.12 4.42 -4.89
N LYS A 62 12.68 3.20 -4.56
CA LYS A 62 13.51 2.00 -4.70
C LYS A 62 13.96 1.79 -6.15
N HIS A 63 13.06 2.00 -7.12
CA HIS A 63 13.40 1.93 -8.54
C HIS A 63 14.37 3.03 -8.96
N ALA A 64 14.24 4.26 -8.46
CA ALA A 64 15.13 5.36 -8.81
C ALA A 64 16.60 5.04 -8.47
N LYS A 65 16.83 4.27 -7.40
CA LYS A 65 18.16 3.80 -7.01
C LYS A 65 18.80 2.87 -8.05
N THR A 66 18.01 2.11 -8.82
CA THR A 66 18.56 1.22 -9.87
C THR A 66 19.17 1.99 -11.04
N HIS A 67 18.79 3.26 -11.22
CA HIS A 67 19.39 4.14 -12.22
C HIS A 67 20.72 4.75 -11.74
N ILE A 68 20.97 4.77 -10.43
CA ILE A 68 22.20 5.29 -9.83
C ILE A 68 23.26 4.17 -9.76
N THR A 69 22.84 2.92 -9.62
CA THR A 69 23.74 1.74 -9.56
C THR A 69 24.30 1.31 -10.91
N LYS A 70 23.91 1.96 -12.02
CA LYS A 70 24.62 1.82 -13.30
C LYS A 70 25.74 2.86 -13.33
N LYS A 71 26.91 2.48 -12.81
CA LYS A 71 28.16 3.19 -13.08
C LYS A 71 28.79 2.60 -14.35
#